data_AF-A0A2Z6RP99-F1
#
_entry.id   AF-A0A2Z6RP99-F1
#
_cell.length_a   1.000
_cell.length_b   1.000
_cell.length_c   1.000
_cell.angle_alpha   90.00
_cell.angle_beta   90.00
_cell.angle_gamma   90.00
#
_symmetry.space_group_name_H-M   'P 1'
#
loop_
_entity.id
_entity.type
_entity.pdbx_description
1 polymer ?
#
loop_
_entity_poly.entity_id
_entity_poly.type
_entity_poly.pdbx_seq_one_letter_code
_entity_poly.pdbx_strand_id
1 'polypeptide(L)'
;MYASPLQRFPCSNITSLHDNKPIKWEEGNDLVVNGKGTPFGDSFVARKILHDPENFNALMITQDKWDYNGKSFTKLEVIKECIKNLKSLVKKSESIINYHDPCCITIIVTTRNCNFDYGQLPEDVLVIDKTNFEKYFGRIFSSRAAFFLAKDINPNFSELAKIKNIVPDVGEADKIAEKRPYYNLDDFLDKHQGIKRQKLDEANIKLDFFPFDL
;
A
#
# COMPACT_ATOMS: atom_id res chain seq x y z
N MET A 1 -2.85 9.34 -16.19
CA MET A 1 -4.23 9.18 -15.67
C MET A 1 -4.34 7.78 -15.05
N TYR A 2 -5.45 7.36 -14.42
CA TYR A 2 -5.66 5.93 -14.12
C TYR A 2 -6.62 5.35 -15.17
N ALA A 3 -6.34 4.13 -15.63
CA ALA A 3 -7.16 3.46 -16.63
C ALA A 3 -7.48 2.04 -16.18
N SER A 4 -8.76 1.67 -16.19
CA SER A 4 -9.21 0.30 -15.92
C SER A 4 -9.58 -0.35 -17.26
N PRO A 5 -8.96 -1.46 -17.66
CA PRO A 5 -9.18 -2.03 -18.99
C PRO A 5 -10.31 -3.06 -19.03
N LEU A 6 -11.00 -3.16 -20.18
CA LEU A 6 -12.01 -4.17 -20.47
C LEU A 6 -11.39 -5.57 -20.59
N GLN A 7 -10.30 -5.69 -21.37
CA GLN A 7 -9.48 -6.90 -21.40
C GLN A 7 -8.42 -6.84 -20.30
N ARG A 8 -8.11 -7.98 -19.69
CA ARG A 8 -7.08 -8.07 -18.65
C ARG A 8 -5.70 -8.13 -19.29
N PHE A 9 -4.76 -7.31 -18.80
CA PHE A 9 -3.36 -7.42 -19.16
C PHE A 9 -2.83 -8.79 -18.65
N PRO A 10 -2.01 -9.55 -19.42
CA PRO A 10 -1.16 -9.15 -20.55
C PRO A 10 -1.78 -9.36 -21.94
N CYS A 11 -3.02 -8.92 -22.17
CA CYS A 11 -3.48 -8.57 -23.51
C CYS A 11 -2.80 -7.27 -23.96
N SER A 12 -2.14 -7.24 -25.12
CA SER A 12 -1.48 -6.02 -25.64
C SER A 12 -2.50 -4.95 -26.04
N ASN A 13 -3.63 -5.38 -26.61
CA ASN A 13 -4.72 -4.50 -27.01
C ASN A 13 -5.71 -4.40 -25.84
N ILE A 14 -5.48 -3.45 -24.94
CA ILE A 14 -6.41 -3.11 -23.87
C ILE A 14 -7.20 -1.84 -24.19
N THR A 15 -8.51 -1.87 -23.96
CA THR A 15 -9.38 -0.69 -24.07
C THR A 15 -9.90 -0.25 -22.72
N SER A 16 -10.06 1.06 -22.53
CA SER A 16 -10.59 1.69 -21.33
C SER A 16 -12.04 1.29 -21.09
N LEU A 17 -12.37 0.92 -19.85
CA LEU A 17 -13.73 0.65 -19.38
C LEU A 17 -14.63 1.89 -19.42
N HIS A 18 -14.05 3.09 -19.40
CA HIS A 18 -14.82 4.34 -19.30
C HIS A 18 -15.35 4.82 -20.64
N ASP A 19 -14.53 4.73 -21.70
CA ASP A 19 -14.84 5.31 -23.01
C ASP A 19 -14.56 4.35 -24.17
N ASN A 20 -14.24 3.09 -23.89
CA ASN A 20 -13.93 2.04 -24.87
C ASN A 20 -12.76 2.37 -25.82
N LYS A 21 -11.96 3.38 -25.52
CA LYS A 21 -10.81 3.75 -26.35
C LYS A 21 -9.60 2.87 -26.04
N PRO A 22 -8.72 2.61 -27.03
CA PRO A 22 -7.45 1.93 -26.78
C PRO A 22 -6.62 2.68 -25.74
N ILE A 23 -6.08 1.93 -24.77
CA ILE A 23 -5.12 2.45 -23.80
C ILE A 23 -3.72 2.19 -24.38
N LYS A 24 -2.98 3.26 -24.65
CA LYS A 24 -1.59 3.19 -25.11
C LYS A 24 -0.63 3.09 -23.93
N TRP A 25 -0.72 1.98 -23.20
CA TRP A 25 0.00 1.78 -21.94
C TRP A 25 1.52 1.83 -22.12
N GLU A 26 2.02 1.52 -23.32
CA GLU A 26 3.41 1.60 -23.74
C GLU A 26 3.97 3.04 -23.73
N GLU A 27 3.11 4.06 -23.83
CA GLU A 27 3.55 5.45 -23.73
C GLU A 27 3.89 5.82 -22.27
N GLY A 28 3.44 5.02 -21.29
CA GLY A 28 3.70 5.25 -19.87
C GLY A 28 2.88 6.39 -19.24
N ASN A 29 1.95 6.99 -19.97
CA ASN A 29 1.17 8.13 -19.47
C ASN A 29 0.11 7.74 -18.42
N ASP A 30 -0.24 6.46 -18.36
CA ASP A 30 -1.33 5.95 -17.53
C ASP A 30 -0.90 4.80 -16.62
N LEU A 31 -1.36 4.86 -15.37
CA LEU A 31 -1.35 3.71 -14.47
C LEU A 31 -2.54 2.82 -14.84
N VAL A 32 -2.26 1.59 -15.27
CA VAL A 32 -3.30 0.64 -15.65
C VAL A 32 -3.65 -0.24 -14.46
N VAL A 33 -4.90 -0.17 -14.00
CA VAL A 33 -5.43 -1.00 -12.91
C VAL A 33 -6.09 -2.24 -13.50
N ASN A 34 -5.48 -3.40 -13.28
CA ASN A 34 -5.90 -4.65 -13.91
C ASN A 34 -7.18 -5.22 -13.26
N GLY A 35 -7.91 -6.03 -14.02
CA GLY A 35 -9.14 -6.64 -13.54
C GLY A 35 -8.89 -7.72 -12.48
N LYS A 36 -9.74 -7.76 -11.44
CA LYS A 36 -9.68 -8.78 -10.37
C LYS A 36 -9.60 -10.20 -10.92
N GLY A 37 -8.71 -11.02 -10.35
CA GLY A 37 -8.52 -12.42 -10.73
C GLY A 37 -7.68 -12.62 -12.00
N THR A 38 -6.96 -11.59 -12.44
CA THR A 38 -5.95 -11.71 -13.48
C THR A 38 -4.71 -12.49 -12.97
N PRO A 39 -4.04 -13.30 -13.82
CA PRO A 39 -2.80 -13.99 -13.43
C PRO A 39 -1.56 -13.05 -13.43
N PHE A 40 -1.75 -11.74 -13.53
CA PHE A 40 -0.71 -10.71 -13.56
C PHE A 40 -0.95 -9.70 -12.42
N GLY A 41 -0.03 -8.74 -12.22
CA GLY A 41 -0.16 -7.72 -11.17
C GLY A 41 -1.49 -6.98 -11.15
N ASP A 42 -1.80 -6.39 -9.99
CA ASP A 42 -3.04 -5.67 -9.73
C ASP A 42 -3.07 -4.33 -10.47
N SER A 43 -1.91 -3.68 -10.64
CA SER A 43 -1.73 -2.60 -11.59
C SER A 43 -0.32 -2.58 -12.18
N PHE A 44 -0.12 -1.81 -13.25
CA PHE A 44 1.19 -1.66 -13.86
C PHE A 44 1.33 -0.34 -14.59
N VAL A 45 2.58 0.02 -14.88
CA VAL A 45 2.91 1.18 -15.70
C VAL A 45 4.23 0.98 -16.45
N ALA A 46 4.28 1.39 -17.71
CA ALA A 46 5.52 1.43 -18.49
C ALA A 46 6.30 2.73 -18.19
N ARG A 47 7.61 2.63 -18.10
CA ARG A 47 8.52 3.77 -17.89
C ARG A 47 9.73 3.64 -18.79
N LYS A 48 10.09 4.73 -19.48
CA LYS A 48 11.38 4.82 -20.17
C LYS A 48 12.49 5.03 -19.14
N ILE A 49 13.56 4.25 -19.23
CA ILE A 49 14.75 4.45 -18.40
C ILE A 49 15.64 5.50 -19.10
N LEU A 50 15.66 6.73 -18.58
CA LEU A 50 16.29 7.89 -19.22
C LEU A 50 17.82 7.82 -19.33
N HIS A 51 18.47 6.92 -18.59
CA HIS A 51 19.93 6.81 -18.52
C HIS A 51 20.46 5.48 -19.07
N ASP A 52 19.63 4.74 -19.79
CA ASP A 52 20.04 3.50 -20.43
C ASP A 52 20.39 3.73 -21.91
N PRO A 53 21.64 3.48 -22.34
CA PRO A 53 22.05 3.66 -23.72
C PRO A 53 21.26 2.81 -24.74
N GLU A 54 20.57 1.76 -24.30
CA GLU A 54 19.75 0.90 -25.17
C GLU A 54 18.26 1.25 -25.18
N ASN A 55 17.84 2.33 -24.49
CA ASN A 55 16.43 2.74 -24.33
C ASN A 55 15.54 1.64 -23.73
N PHE A 56 16.01 0.94 -22.70
CA PHE A 56 15.18 -0.03 -22.00
C PHE A 56 13.92 0.63 -21.43
N ASN A 57 12.80 -0.04 -21.62
CA ASN A 57 11.56 0.29 -20.95
C ASN A 57 11.41 -0.62 -19.73
N ALA A 58 11.13 -0.05 -18.57
CA ALA A 58 10.75 -0.81 -17.39
C ALA A 58 9.24 -1.01 -17.37
N LEU A 59 8.80 -2.23 -17.05
CA LEU A 59 7.42 -2.50 -16.69
C LEU A 59 7.35 -2.60 -15.17
N MET A 60 6.84 -1.54 -14.54
CA MET A 60 6.65 -1.52 -13.08
C MET A 60 5.29 -2.16 -12.77
N ILE A 61 5.31 -3.26 -12.03
CA ILE A 61 4.15 -4.10 -11.74
C ILE A 61 3.87 -4.00 -10.25
N THR A 62 2.72 -3.45 -9.88
CA THR A 62 2.35 -3.32 -8.48
C THR A 62 1.36 -4.41 -8.07
N GLN A 63 1.50 -4.89 -6.84
CA GLN A 63 0.60 -5.87 -6.24
C GLN A 63 0.32 -5.53 -4.79
N ASP A 64 -0.94 -5.74 -4.39
CA ASP A 64 -1.38 -5.45 -3.04
C ASP A 64 -1.56 -6.75 -2.24
N LYS A 65 -0.93 -6.82 -1.07
CA LYS A 65 -1.03 -7.96 -0.14
C LYS A 65 -1.50 -7.51 1.23
N TRP A 66 -2.80 -7.66 1.46
CA TRP A 66 -3.43 -7.24 2.70
C TRP A 66 -3.33 -8.29 3.80
N ASP A 67 -3.16 -7.81 5.03
CA ASP A 67 -3.23 -8.64 6.22
C ASP A 67 -4.67 -8.92 6.63
N TYR A 68 -5.17 -10.10 6.27
CA TYR A 68 -6.50 -10.56 6.70
C TYR A 68 -6.47 -11.38 8.00
N ASN A 69 -5.36 -12.03 8.34
CA ASN A 69 -5.31 -13.11 9.35
C ASN A 69 -4.04 -13.07 10.24
N GLY A 70 -3.29 -11.98 10.26
CA GLY A 70 -2.03 -11.84 11.00
C GLY A 70 -0.88 -12.70 10.48
N LYS A 71 -1.01 -13.28 9.27
CA LYS A 71 0.02 -14.16 8.71
C LYS A 71 1.16 -13.32 8.13
N SER A 72 2.40 -13.58 8.55
CA SER A 72 3.57 -12.95 7.94
C SER A 72 3.64 -13.25 6.45
N PHE A 73 4.04 -12.27 5.65
CA PHE A 73 4.32 -12.44 4.23
C PHE A 73 5.76 -12.96 4.08
N THR A 74 5.91 -14.04 3.34
CA THR A 74 7.20 -14.75 3.25
C THR A 74 7.95 -14.38 1.98
N LYS A 75 9.28 -14.48 2.02
CA LYS A 75 10.14 -14.35 0.83
C LYS A 75 9.70 -15.28 -0.31
N LEU A 76 9.30 -16.51 0.02
CA LEU A 76 8.81 -17.46 -0.99
C LEU A 76 7.54 -16.96 -1.69
N GLU A 77 6.61 -16.33 -0.96
CA GLU A 77 5.42 -15.72 -1.56
C GLU A 77 5.79 -14.56 -2.49
N VAL A 78 6.75 -13.71 -2.09
CA VAL A 78 7.28 -12.63 -2.95
C VAL A 78 7.81 -13.20 -4.27
N ILE A 79 8.69 -14.20 -4.20
CA ILE A 79 9.29 -14.82 -5.39
C ILE A 79 8.23 -15.51 -6.26
N LYS A 80 7.25 -16.18 -5.65
CA LYS A 80 6.13 -16.80 -6.38
C LYS A 80 5.34 -15.78 -7.19
N GLU A 81 5.10 -14.60 -6.63
CA GLU A 81 4.41 -13.53 -7.34
C GLU A 81 5.21 -12.98 -8.53
N CYS A 82 6.52 -12.79 -8.35
CA CYS A 82 7.41 -12.36 -9.43
C CYS A 82 7.41 -13.38 -10.58
N ILE A 83 7.58 -14.67 -10.26
CA ILE A 83 7.54 -15.77 -11.24
C ILE A 83 6.17 -15.84 -11.92
N LYS A 84 5.08 -15.61 -11.19
CA LYS A 84 3.72 -15.59 -11.75
C LYS A 84 3.59 -14.47 -12.79
N ASN A 85 4.04 -13.26 -12.48
CA ASN A 85 3.98 -12.12 -13.40
C ASN A 85 4.81 -12.39 -14.66
N LEU A 86 6.04 -12.87 -14.51
CA LEU A 86 6.93 -13.21 -15.64
C LEU A 86 6.33 -14.32 -16.52
N LYS A 87 5.82 -15.40 -15.92
CA LYS A 87 5.15 -16.48 -16.68
C LYS A 87 3.93 -15.97 -17.44
N SER A 88 3.18 -15.05 -16.87
CA SER A 88 1.99 -14.48 -17.51
C SER A 88 2.36 -13.65 -18.73
N LEU A 89 3.46 -12.90 -18.68
CA LEU A 89 4.02 -12.17 -19.83
C LEU A 89 4.49 -13.13 -20.92
N VAL A 90 5.33 -14.11 -20.58
CA VAL A 90 5.92 -15.06 -21.54
C VAL A 90 4.85 -15.89 -22.26
N LYS A 91 3.74 -16.23 -21.58
CA LYS A 91 2.64 -17.01 -22.18
C LYS A 91 1.81 -16.26 -23.23
N LYS A 92 1.96 -14.94 -23.38
CA LYS A 92 1.09 -14.09 -24.20
C LYS A 92 1.91 -13.24 -25.18
N SER A 93 2.13 -13.84 -26.37
CA SER A 93 2.59 -13.29 -27.66
C SER A 93 3.90 -12.50 -27.75
N GLU A 94 4.62 -12.73 -28.86
CA GLU A 94 5.84 -12.03 -29.30
C GLU A 94 5.73 -10.50 -29.31
N SER A 95 4.53 -9.90 -29.38
CA SER A 95 4.36 -8.44 -29.42
C SER A 95 4.67 -7.70 -28.11
N ILE A 96 4.49 -8.35 -26.95
CA ILE A 96 4.90 -7.78 -25.65
C ILE A 96 6.40 -8.00 -25.41
N ILE A 97 6.94 -9.09 -25.99
CA ILE A 97 8.37 -9.44 -25.96
C ILE A 97 9.18 -8.57 -26.94
N ASN A 98 8.56 -8.07 -28.01
CA ASN A 98 9.15 -7.12 -28.96
C ASN A 98 9.15 -5.67 -28.44
N TYR A 99 8.55 -5.42 -27.29
CA TYR A 99 9.00 -4.33 -26.43
C TYR A 99 10.31 -4.82 -25.84
N HIS A 100 11.47 -4.36 -26.32
CA HIS A 100 12.82 -4.80 -25.92
C HIS A 100 12.87 -5.25 -24.46
N ASP A 101 13.07 -6.56 -24.23
CA ASP A 101 13.20 -7.27 -22.95
C ASP A 101 13.00 -6.39 -21.71
N PRO A 102 11.75 -6.00 -21.39
CA PRO A 102 11.53 -4.90 -20.48
C PRO A 102 11.86 -5.39 -19.08
N CYS A 103 12.76 -4.67 -18.42
CA CYS A 103 13.07 -4.93 -17.02
C CYS A 103 11.76 -4.90 -16.21
N CYS A 104 11.34 -6.06 -15.74
CA CYS A 104 10.07 -6.24 -15.03
C CYS A 104 10.29 -5.98 -13.54
N ILE A 105 9.99 -4.77 -13.09
CA ILE A 105 10.14 -4.41 -11.69
C ILE A 105 8.86 -4.79 -10.94
N THR A 106 8.92 -5.78 -10.06
CA THR A 106 7.80 -6.17 -9.20
C THR A 106 7.83 -5.37 -7.91
N ILE A 107 6.77 -4.60 -7.66
CA ILE A 107 6.58 -3.80 -6.45
C ILE A 107 5.42 -4.42 -5.67
N ILE A 108 5.69 -4.92 -4.48
CA ILE A 108 4.65 -5.46 -3.60
C ILE A 108 4.42 -4.48 -2.46
N VAL A 109 3.20 -3.95 -2.38
CA VAL A 109 2.75 -3.16 -1.22
C VAL A 109 1.98 -4.09 -0.30
N THR A 110 2.41 -4.18 0.95
CA THR A 110 1.84 -5.14 1.90
C THR A 110 1.62 -4.53 3.27
N THR A 111 0.57 -5.01 3.94
CA THR A 111 0.28 -4.65 5.34
C THR A 111 0.57 -5.81 6.29
N ARG A 112 0.88 -6.99 5.75
CA ARG A 112 1.39 -8.15 6.47
C ARG A 112 2.82 -7.88 6.94
N ASN A 113 3.19 -8.47 8.08
CA ASN A 113 4.57 -8.39 8.56
C ASN A 113 5.50 -9.18 7.64
N CYS A 114 6.64 -8.61 7.27
CA CYS A 114 7.68 -9.30 6.51
C CYS A 114 8.83 -9.68 7.44
N ASN A 115 9.10 -10.98 7.58
CA ASN A 115 10.17 -11.51 8.44
C ASN A 115 11.31 -12.07 7.58
N PHE A 116 11.89 -11.26 6.71
CA PHE A 116 13.03 -11.64 5.87
C PHE A 116 13.87 -10.41 5.53
N ASP A 117 15.13 -10.63 5.19
CA ASP A 117 16.04 -9.58 4.75
C ASP A 117 15.74 -9.16 3.31
N TYR A 118 15.39 -7.88 3.13
CA TYR A 118 15.13 -7.28 1.82
C TYR A 118 16.34 -7.33 0.88
N GLY A 119 17.56 -7.31 1.42
CA GLY A 119 18.80 -7.40 0.64
C GLY A 119 19.00 -8.75 -0.06
N GLN A 120 18.20 -9.76 0.29
CA GLN A 120 18.23 -11.07 -0.37
C GLN A 120 17.14 -11.23 -1.44
N LEU A 121 16.37 -10.18 -1.73
CA LEU A 121 15.44 -10.17 -2.85
C LEU A 121 16.20 -9.87 -4.15
N PRO A 122 15.67 -10.32 -5.31
CA PRO A 122 16.19 -9.90 -6.61
C PRO A 122 16.17 -8.37 -6.77
N GLU A 123 17.11 -7.84 -7.56
CA GLU A 123 17.27 -6.38 -7.75
C GLU A 123 16.03 -5.72 -8.38
N ASP A 124 15.28 -6.46 -9.17
CA ASP A 124 14.03 -6.06 -9.84
C ASP A 124 12.79 -6.27 -8.94
N VAL A 125 12.98 -6.49 -7.63
CA VAL A 125 11.89 -6.70 -6.69
C VAL A 125 11.97 -5.73 -5.53
N LEU A 126 10.90 -4.97 -5.34
CA LEU A 126 10.72 -4.06 -4.22
C LEU A 126 9.55 -4.51 -3.34
N VAL A 127 9.78 -4.66 -2.03
CA VAL A 127 8.71 -4.88 -1.06
C VAL A 127 8.58 -3.64 -0.18
N ILE A 128 7.39 -3.06 -0.19
CA ILE A 128 7.01 -1.91 0.61
C ILE A 128 6.03 -2.39 1.68
N ASP A 129 6.43 -2.35 2.93
CA ASP A 129 5.61 -2.74 4.07
C ASP A 129 5.56 -1.64 5.14
N LYS A 130 4.80 -1.90 6.20
CA LYS A 130 4.59 -0.95 7.31
C LYS A 130 5.90 -0.41 7.90
N THR A 131 6.98 -1.17 7.85
CA THR A 131 8.28 -0.77 8.43
C THR A 131 9.04 0.22 7.56
N ASN A 132 8.70 0.33 6.27
CA ASN A 132 9.41 1.19 5.31
C ASN A 132 8.50 2.15 4.53
N PHE A 133 7.21 2.27 4.87
CA PHE A 133 6.28 3.23 4.25
C PHE A 133 6.79 4.67 4.23
N GLU A 134 7.44 5.13 5.30
CA GLU A 134 7.96 6.51 5.36
C GLU A 134 9.00 6.77 4.27
N LYS A 135 9.87 5.78 3.98
CA LYS A 135 10.89 5.89 2.95
C LYS A 135 10.30 6.09 1.55
N TYR A 136 9.17 5.44 1.26
CA TYR A 136 8.61 5.40 -0.10
C TYR A 136 7.43 6.33 -0.34
N PHE A 137 6.61 6.57 0.69
CA PHE A 137 5.40 7.39 0.59
C PHE A 137 5.49 8.69 1.39
N GLY A 138 6.58 8.88 2.13
CA GLY A 138 6.78 10.01 3.00
C GLY A 138 6.06 9.87 4.34
N ARG A 139 6.49 10.71 5.28
CA ARG A 139 6.07 10.68 6.68
C ARG A 139 4.57 10.82 6.86
N ILE A 140 3.92 11.75 6.14
CA ILE A 140 2.47 11.99 6.25
C ILE A 140 1.66 10.76 5.84
N PHE A 141 1.99 10.11 4.71
CA PHE A 141 1.28 8.91 4.29
C PHE A 141 1.54 7.76 5.25
N SER A 142 2.81 7.54 5.60
CA SER A 142 3.23 6.46 6.49
C SER A 142 2.45 6.46 7.79
N SER A 143 2.31 7.62 8.44
CA SER A 143 1.57 7.75 9.70
C SER A 143 0.08 7.47 9.53
N ARG A 144 -0.54 8.00 8.46
CA ARG A 144 -1.95 7.70 8.16
C ARG A 144 -2.17 6.20 7.92
N ALA A 145 -1.27 5.56 7.18
CA ALA A 145 -1.32 4.13 6.93
C ALA A 145 -1.08 3.33 8.22
N ALA A 146 -0.14 3.73 9.07
CA ALA A 146 0.06 3.13 10.39
C ALA A 146 -1.21 3.23 11.25
N PHE A 147 -1.88 4.38 11.33
CA PHE A 147 -3.15 4.54 12.06
C PHE A 147 -4.29 3.68 11.49
N PHE A 148 -4.33 3.53 10.18
CA PHE A 148 -5.33 2.67 9.54
C PHE A 148 -5.07 1.20 9.84
N LEU A 149 -3.80 0.77 9.86
CA LEU A 149 -3.39 -0.64 9.92
C LEU A 149 -3.14 -1.17 11.33
N ALA A 150 -2.67 -0.33 12.25
CA ALA A 150 -2.33 -0.75 13.61
C ALA A 150 -3.56 -1.15 14.42
N LYS A 151 -4.78 -0.86 13.96
CA LYS A 151 -6.02 -0.81 14.77
C LYS A 151 -5.94 0.20 15.92
N ASP A 152 -4.75 0.61 16.33
CA ASP A 152 -4.45 1.68 17.26
C ASP A 152 -5.14 2.98 16.82
N ILE A 153 -5.61 3.71 17.82
CA ILE A 153 -6.34 4.96 17.61
C ILE A 153 -5.37 6.08 17.85
N ASN A 154 -5.19 6.93 16.84
CA ASN A 154 -4.59 8.22 17.08
C ASN A 154 -5.69 9.25 17.40
N PRO A 155 -5.81 9.76 18.64
CA PRO A 155 -6.87 10.68 18.97
C PRO A 155 -6.75 12.04 18.26
N ASN A 156 -5.58 12.38 17.69
CA ASN A 156 -5.36 13.59 16.88
C ASN A 156 -5.94 13.50 15.46
N PHE A 157 -5.92 12.30 14.86
CA PHE A 157 -6.29 12.13 13.44
C PHE A 157 -7.43 11.14 13.19
N SER A 158 -7.79 10.33 14.17
CA SER A 158 -8.88 9.36 14.00
C SER A 158 -10.23 10.07 13.91
N GLU A 159 -11.11 9.51 13.09
CA GLU A 159 -12.52 9.90 13.02
C GLU A 159 -13.18 9.78 14.39
N LEU A 160 -14.00 10.77 14.77
CA LEU A 160 -14.63 10.83 16.09
C LEU A 160 -15.50 9.60 16.38
N ALA A 161 -16.19 9.08 15.36
CA ALA A 161 -16.97 7.86 15.46
C ALA A 161 -16.10 6.64 15.82
N LYS A 162 -14.88 6.54 15.26
CA LYS A 162 -13.93 5.46 15.56
C LYS A 162 -13.44 5.57 17.00
N ILE A 163 -13.12 6.78 17.46
CA ILE A 163 -12.69 7.03 18.84
C ILE A 163 -13.80 6.66 19.82
N LYS A 164 -15.05 7.10 19.58
CA LYS A 164 -16.22 6.81 20.43
C LYS A 164 -16.52 5.32 20.57
N ASN A 165 -16.31 4.55 19.51
CA ASN A 165 -16.63 3.11 19.51
C ASN A 165 -15.58 2.26 20.22
N ILE A 166 -14.33 2.72 20.28
CA ILE A 166 -13.22 1.91 20.78
C ILE A 166 -12.74 2.42 22.14
N VAL A 167 -12.64 3.74 22.36
CA VAL A 167 -12.18 4.29 23.64
C VAL A 167 -13.32 4.26 24.67
N PRO A 168 -13.20 3.51 25.78
CA PRO A 168 -14.22 3.45 26.80
C PRO A 168 -14.37 4.79 27.51
N ASP A 169 -15.61 5.09 27.93
CA ASP A 169 -15.97 6.28 28.71
C ASP A 169 -15.55 7.62 28.11
N VAL A 170 -15.36 7.68 26.79
CA VAL A 170 -14.92 8.89 26.10
C VAL A 170 -15.94 10.04 26.17
N GLY A 171 -17.18 9.73 26.55
CA GLY A 171 -18.27 10.70 26.66
C GLY A 171 -18.65 11.30 25.31
N GLU A 172 -18.68 12.64 25.24
CA GLU A 172 -18.98 13.40 24.03
C GLU A 172 -17.72 13.54 23.17
N ALA A 173 -17.67 12.82 22.05
CA ALA A 173 -16.51 12.78 21.15
C ALA A 173 -16.12 14.15 20.59
N ASP A 174 -17.04 15.11 20.53
CA ASP A 174 -16.76 16.48 20.05
C ASP A 174 -15.74 17.20 20.93
N LYS A 175 -15.75 16.94 22.25
CA LYS A 175 -14.74 17.47 23.18
C LYS A 175 -13.34 16.93 22.91
N ILE A 176 -13.23 15.77 22.23
CA ILE A 176 -11.94 15.21 21.83
C ILE A 176 -11.38 16.01 20.67
N ALA A 177 -12.21 16.42 19.71
CA ALA A 177 -11.77 17.23 18.58
C ALA A 177 -11.23 18.60 19.04
N GLU A 178 -11.96 19.25 19.95
CA GLU A 178 -11.64 20.59 20.46
C GLU A 178 -10.32 20.67 21.23
N LYS A 179 -9.90 19.57 21.87
CA LYS A 179 -8.70 19.53 22.73
C LYS A 179 -7.45 18.99 22.04
N ARG A 180 -7.53 18.72 20.73
CA ARG A 180 -6.37 18.37 19.90
C ARG A 180 -5.41 19.57 19.79
N PRO A 181 -4.10 19.35 19.63
CA PRO A 181 -3.43 18.05 19.62
C PRO A 181 -3.18 17.50 21.04
N TYR A 182 -2.98 16.19 21.10
CA TYR A 182 -2.52 15.42 22.26
C TYR A 182 -1.08 15.00 22.01
N TYR A 183 -0.20 15.21 22.99
CA TYR A 183 1.23 14.94 22.84
C TYR A 183 1.61 13.55 23.34
N ASN A 184 0.91 13.00 24.32
CA ASN A 184 1.15 11.65 24.84
C ASN A 184 -0.09 11.15 25.59
N LEU A 185 0.00 9.94 26.15
CA LEU A 185 -1.09 9.32 26.89
C LEU A 185 -1.50 10.15 28.10
N ASP A 186 -0.53 10.71 28.84
CA ASP A 186 -0.82 11.47 30.05
C ASP A 186 -1.52 12.79 29.71
N ASP A 187 -1.07 13.53 28.68
CA ASP A 187 -1.75 14.74 28.18
C ASP A 187 -3.19 14.44 27.69
N PHE A 188 -3.40 13.28 27.05
CA PHE A 188 -4.73 12.83 26.67
C PHE A 188 -5.63 12.56 27.88
N LEU A 189 -5.13 11.85 28.90
CA LEU A 189 -5.89 11.52 30.11
C LEU A 189 -6.17 12.76 30.96
N ASP A 190 -5.22 13.69 31.07
CA ASP A 190 -5.36 14.94 31.81
C ASP A 190 -6.46 15.82 31.21
N LYS A 191 -6.51 15.88 29.87
CA LYS A 191 -7.58 16.58 29.13
C LYS A 191 -8.92 15.87 29.25
N HIS A 192 -8.96 14.59 29.60
CA HIS A 192 -10.17 13.76 29.65
C HIS A 192 -10.26 12.90 30.92
N GLN A 193 -10.38 13.55 32.08
CA GLN A 193 -10.39 12.91 33.41
C GLN A 193 -11.43 11.79 33.61
N GLY A 194 -12.42 11.66 32.72
CA GLY A 194 -13.37 10.54 32.72
C GLY A 194 -12.77 9.22 32.21
N ILE A 195 -11.71 9.29 31.41
CA ILE A 195 -11.02 8.13 30.84
C ILE A 195 -9.96 7.66 31.83
N LYS A 196 -10.01 6.39 32.21
CA LYS A 196 -9.02 5.79 33.11
C LYS A 196 -8.03 4.95 32.31
N ARG A 197 -6.73 5.14 32.55
CA ARG A 197 -5.65 4.34 31.96
C ARG A 197 -5.90 2.84 32.08
N GLN A 198 -6.30 2.39 33.27
CA GLN A 198 -6.64 0.99 33.54
C GLN A 198 -7.66 0.41 32.55
N LYS A 199 -8.67 1.18 32.12
CA LYS A 199 -9.67 0.71 31.16
C LYS A 199 -9.13 0.60 29.74
N LEU A 200 -8.19 1.46 29.36
CA LEU A 200 -7.47 1.34 28.08
C LEU A 200 -6.62 0.07 28.07
N ASP A 201 -5.93 -0.19 29.18
CA ASP A 201 -5.09 -1.38 29.36
C ASP A 201 -5.94 -2.67 29.35
N GLU A 202 -7.06 -2.71 30.09
CA GLU A 202 -8.02 -3.82 30.11
C GLU A 202 -8.63 -4.12 28.73
N ALA A 203 -8.89 -3.08 27.95
CA ALA A 203 -9.38 -3.20 26.57
C ALA A 203 -8.27 -3.46 25.54
N ASN A 204 -7.00 -3.53 25.96
CA ASN A 204 -5.81 -3.65 25.12
C ASN A 204 -5.77 -2.59 24.00
N ILE A 205 -6.19 -1.36 24.33
CA ILE A 205 -6.20 -0.22 23.42
C ILE A 205 -4.87 0.51 23.54
N LYS A 206 -4.17 0.66 22.41
CA LYS A 206 -3.01 1.53 22.31
C LYS A 206 -3.40 2.80 21.56
N LEU A 207 -3.03 3.93 22.16
CA LEU A 207 -3.17 5.25 21.55
C LEU A 207 -1.82 5.67 20.98
N ASP A 208 -1.86 6.19 19.75
CA ASP A 208 -0.69 6.75 19.07
C ASP A 208 -0.85 8.28 18.99
N PHE A 209 0.19 9.04 19.28
CA PHE A 209 0.13 10.51 19.38
C PHE A 209 0.89 11.23 18.26
N PHE A 210 1.54 10.49 17.37
CA PHE A 210 2.27 11.04 16.23
C PHE A 210 1.45 12.03 15.38
N PRO A 211 2.02 13.14 14.85
CA PRO A 211 3.41 13.60 14.95
C PRO A 211 3.65 14.52 16.16
N PHE A 212 2.71 14.57 17.10
CA PHE A 212 2.77 15.46 18.25
C PHE A 212 3.40 14.77 19.46
N ASP A 213 3.85 13.53 19.32
CA ASP A 213 4.65 12.85 20.33
C ASP A 213 5.97 13.58 20.58
N LEU A 214 6.07 14.20 21.76
CA LEU A 214 7.27 14.86 22.30
C LEU A 214 8.01 13.94 23.26
#